data_AF-A0AAV4JQQ5-F1
#
_entry.id   AF-A0AAV4JQQ5-F1
#
_cell.length_a   1.000
_cell.length_b   1.000
_cell.length_c   1.000
_cell.angle_alpha   90.00
_cell.angle_beta   90.00
_cell.angle_gamma   90.00
#
_symmetry.space_group_name_H-M   'P 1'
#
loop_
_entity.id
_entity.type
_entity.pdbx_description
1 polymer ?
#
loop_
_entity_poly.entity_id
_entity_poly.type
_entity_poly.pdbx_seq_one_letter_code
_entity_poly.pdbx_strand_id
1 'polypeptide(L)'
;MRVRDNPFDPTSVVNGPKGQPLYEDDLIRGRWEEYFYDLQNPAGILDTGEGFDPSQPDHQEPNILESEVRWAVKDSPKDKAAGDDGITTRAVLACREICIQWLISMFQRAWEERKVPDDWHGAIVVPIWKCKGEQEGLLNL
;
A
#
# COMPACT_ATOMS: atom_id res chain seq x y z
N MET A 1 7.56 13.91 15.54
CA MET A 1 6.94 14.36 14.28
C MET A 1 7.18 15.86 14.18
N ARG A 2 8.00 16.34 13.24
CA ARG A 2 8.14 17.80 13.05
C ARG A 2 6.91 18.25 12.27
N VAL A 3 6.01 18.95 12.94
CA VAL A 3 4.92 19.67 12.28
C VAL A 3 5.58 20.80 11.51
N ARG A 4 5.37 20.87 10.19
CA ARG A 4 5.80 22.04 9.42
C ARG A 4 4.84 23.18 9.77
N ASP A 5 5.40 24.34 10.12
CA ASP A 5 4.62 25.54 10.42
C ASP A 5 3.95 26.13 9.16
N ASN A 6 4.43 25.75 7.98
CA ASN A 6 3.83 26.12 6.70
C ASN A 6 2.93 24.99 6.16
N PRO A 7 1.75 25.32 5.60
CA PRO A 7 0.94 24.36 4.85
C PRO A 7 1.78 23.69 3.77
N PHE A 8 1.56 22.40 3.54
CA PHE A 8 2.11 21.74 2.36
C PHE A 8 1.53 22.43 1.12
N ASP A 9 2.37 23.12 0.36
CA ASP A 9 2.04 23.69 -0.93
C ASP A 9 2.52 22.70 -2.00
N PRO A 10 1.62 21.87 -2.56
CA PRO A 10 1.98 21.06 -3.70
C PRO A 10 2.08 22.02 -4.88
N THR A 11 3.29 22.45 -5.22
CA THR A 11 3.59 22.81 -6.61
C THR A 11 3.50 21.53 -7.44
N SER A 12 2.28 21.00 -7.63
CA SER A 12 1.99 19.68 -8.18
C SER A 12 1.88 19.73 -9.69
N VAL A 13 2.94 20.20 -10.34
CA VAL A 13 3.06 19.96 -11.77
C VAL A 13 3.35 18.48 -11.96
N VAL A 14 2.37 17.72 -12.45
CA VAL A 14 2.53 16.29 -12.74
C VAL A 14 2.68 16.10 -14.25
N ASN A 15 3.64 15.29 -14.68
CA ASN A 15 3.79 14.97 -16.09
C ASN A 15 2.71 14.00 -16.55
N GLY A 16 1.94 14.42 -17.55
CA GLY A 16 1.01 13.58 -18.28
C GLY A 16 1.71 12.47 -19.08
N PRO A 17 0.94 11.60 -19.76
CA PRO A 17 1.49 10.40 -20.40
C PRO A 17 2.56 10.68 -21.47
N LYS A 18 2.55 11.87 -22.08
CA LYS A 18 3.50 12.31 -23.10
C LYS A 18 4.51 13.34 -22.58
N GLY A 19 4.63 13.48 -21.26
CA GLY A 19 5.55 14.41 -20.61
C GLY A 19 5.04 15.86 -20.54
N GLN A 20 3.79 16.14 -20.90
CA GLN A 20 3.20 17.47 -20.76
C GLN A 20 2.86 17.78 -19.30
N PRO A 21 3.08 19.02 -18.81
CA PRO A 21 2.76 19.37 -17.43
C PRO A 21 1.25 19.52 -17.22
N LEU A 22 0.74 18.96 -16.11
CA LEU A 22 -0.64 19.07 -15.64
C LEU A 22 -0.71 19.89 -14.36
N TYR A 23 -1.71 20.76 -14.25
CA TYR A 23 -1.84 21.73 -13.17
C TYR A 23 -3.19 21.68 -12.45
N GLU A 24 -4.23 21.14 -13.09
CA GLU A 24 -5.59 21.07 -12.52
C GLU A 24 -5.74 19.80 -11.68
N ASP A 25 -6.34 19.92 -10.49
CA ASP A 25 -6.48 18.82 -9.52
C ASP A 25 -7.15 17.58 -10.10
N ASP A 26 -8.19 17.75 -10.93
CA ASP A 26 -8.91 16.64 -11.56
C ASP A 26 -8.03 15.91 -12.60
N LEU A 27 -7.25 16.66 -13.37
CA LEU A 27 -6.30 16.09 -14.35
C LEU A 27 -5.15 15.37 -13.65
N ILE A 28 -4.65 15.93 -12.56
CA ILE A 28 -3.60 15.31 -11.73
C ILE A 28 -4.12 14.03 -11.10
N ARG A 29 -5.35 14.03 -10.56
CA ARG A 29 -5.98 12.83 -9.99
C ARG A 29 -6.16 11.74 -11.03
N GLY A 30 -6.72 12.07 -12.20
CA GLY A 30 -6.88 11.11 -13.29
C GLY A 30 -5.54 10.54 -13.75
N ARG A 31 -4.50 11.39 -13.83
CA ARG A 31 -3.15 10.93 -14.17
C ARG A 31 -2.56 9.96 -13.14
N TRP A 32 -2.80 10.19 -11.85
CA TRP A 32 -2.40 9.28 -10.79
C TRP A 32 -3.17 7.96 -10.83
N GLU A 33 -4.48 8.02 -11.07
CA GLU A 33 -5.33 6.84 -11.25
C GLU A 33 -4.81 5.95 -12.38
N GLU A 34 -4.57 6.52 -13.57
CA GLU A 34 -3.98 5.82 -14.71
C GLU A 34 -2.61 5.19 -14.35
N TYR A 35 -1.72 5.98 -13.75
CA TYR A 35 -0.38 5.51 -13.37
C TYR A 35 -0.43 4.31 -12.42
N PHE A 36 -1.24 4.39 -11.36
CA PHE A 36 -1.34 3.32 -10.38
C PHE A 36 -2.15 2.13 -10.88
N TYR A 37 -3.12 2.35 -11.77
CA TYR A 37 -3.82 1.26 -12.45
C TYR A 37 -2.84 0.44 -13.28
N ASP A 38 -2.05 1.07 -14.14
CA ASP A 38 -1.04 0.40 -14.98
C ASP A 38 0.05 -0.27 -14.14
N LEU A 39 0.50 0.40 -13.07
CA LEU A 39 1.54 -0.13 -12.17
C LEU A 39 1.08 -1.39 -11.43
N GLN A 40 -0.17 -1.41 -10.98
CA GLN A 40 -0.74 -2.54 -10.24
C GLN A 40 -1.27 -3.65 -11.16
N ASN A 41 -1.60 -3.32 -12.41
CA ASN A 41 -2.09 -4.25 -13.42
C ASN A 41 -1.14 -4.29 -14.64
N PRO A 42 0.11 -4.74 -14.48
CA PRO A 42 1.08 -4.75 -15.57
C PRO A 42 0.60 -5.63 -16.73
N ALA A 43 0.62 -5.08 -17.93
CA ALA A 43 0.27 -5.80 -19.15
C ALA A 43 1.12 -7.09 -19.29
N GLY A 44 0.45 -8.22 -19.46
CA GLY A 44 1.07 -9.55 -19.58
C GLY A 44 0.94 -10.45 -18.35
N ILE A 45 0.52 -9.95 -17.18
CA ILE A 45 0.14 -10.80 -16.02
C ILE A 45 -1.35 -11.21 -16.09
N LEU A 46 -2.20 -10.36 -16.67
CA LEU A 46 -3.66 -10.56 -16.73
C LEU A 46 -4.19 -10.98 -18.11
N ASP A 47 -3.32 -11.05 -19.14
CA ASP A 47 -3.71 -11.33 -20.52
C ASP A 47 -3.88 -12.84 -20.83
N THR A 48 -3.94 -13.70 -19.80
CA THR A 48 -4.31 -15.09 -19.98
C THR A 48 -5.82 -15.28 -20.19
N GLY A 49 -6.66 -14.25 -19.99
CA GLY A 49 -8.12 -14.36 -20.09
C GLY A 49 -8.75 -15.26 -19.01
N GLU A 50 -7.93 -15.98 -18.26
CA GLU A 50 -8.26 -16.61 -17.00
C GLU A 50 -8.24 -15.50 -15.95
N GLY A 51 -9.42 -14.97 -15.61
CA GLY A 51 -9.56 -14.31 -14.32
C GLY A 51 -8.97 -15.23 -13.25
N PHE A 52 -8.39 -14.66 -12.20
CA PHE A 52 -8.00 -15.45 -11.04
C PHE A 52 -9.24 -16.16 -10.52
N ASP A 53 -9.40 -17.42 -10.92
CA ASP A 53 -10.39 -18.34 -10.40
C ASP A 53 -9.65 -19.11 -9.30
N PRO A 54 -9.85 -18.75 -8.02
CA PRO A 54 -9.28 -19.52 -6.94
C PRO A 54 -9.92 -20.91 -6.97
N SER A 55 -9.34 -21.82 -7.76
CA SER A 55 -9.74 -23.22 -7.74
C SER A 55 -9.49 -23.71 -6.32
N GLN A 56 -10.54 -24.24 -5.71
CA GLN A 56 -10.40 -24.78 -4.37
C GLN A 56 -9.41 -25.94 -4.44
N PRO A 57 -8.39 -25.96 -3.57
CA PRO A 57 -7.52 -27.12 -3.49
C PRO A 57 -8.37 -28.34 -3.15
N ASP A 58 -8.19 -29.45 -3.88
CA ASP A 58 -8.84 -30.74 -3.60
C ASP A 58 -8.42 -31.35 -2.23
N HIS A 59 -7.56 -30.67 -1.48
CA HIS A 59 -7.02 -31.10 -0.20
C HIS A 59 -7.21 -30.03 0.87
N GLN A 60 -7.26 -30.47 2.13
CA GLN A 60 -7.32 -29.57 3.27
C GLN A 60 -6.02 -28.78 3.39
N GLU A 61 -6.11 -27.46 3.30
CA GLU A 61 -4.98 -26.58 3.58
C GLU A 61 -4.66 -26.56 5.08
N PRO A 62 -3.37 -26.45 5.45
CA PRO A 62 -2.97 -26.37 6.84
C PRO A 62 -3.45 -25.04 7.47
N ASN A 63 -3.65 -25.08 8.79
CA ASN A 63 -3.94 -23.88 9.56
C ASN A 63 -2.70 -22.98 9.66
N ILE A 64 -2.94 -21.68 9.81
CA ILE A 64 -1.90 -20.69 10.05
C ILE A 64 -1.26 -20.95 11.40
N LEU A 65 0.07 -21.12 11.43
CA LEU A 65 0.79 -21.43 12.65
C LEU A 65 1.15 -20.15 13.41
N GLU A 66 1.07 -20.20 14.74
CA GLU A 66 1.51 -19.11 15.61
C GLU A 66 2.98 -18.72 15.35
N SER A 67 3.84 -19.69 15.09
CA SER A 67 5.25 -19.46 14.77
C SER A 67 5.45 -18.65 13.49
N GLU A 68 4.60 -18.84 12.48
CA GLU A 68 4.66 -18.11 11.22
C GLU A 68 4.27 -16.65 11.45
N VAL A 69 3.17 -16.41 12.16
CA VAL A 69 2.70 -15.05 12.48
C VAL A 69 3.74 -14.32 13.33
N ARG A 70 4.32 -14.97 14.34
CA ARG A 70 5.37 -14.39 15.17
C ARG A 70 6.62 -14.03 14.36
N TRP A 71 7.02 -14.92 13.46
CA TRP A 71 8.17 -14.69 12.59
C TRP A 71 7.90 -13.51 11.65
N ALA A 72 6.74 -13.47 11.00
CA ALA A 72 6.35 -12.39 10.10
C ALA A 72 6.29 -11.03 10.81
N VAL A 73 5.71 -10.96 12.01
CA VAL A 73 5.65 -9.73 12.81
C VAL A 73 7.06 -9.27 13.24
N LYS A 74 7.95 -10.22 13.56
CA LYS A 74 9.33 -9.92 13.94
C LYS A 74 10.18 -9.41 12.78
N ASP A 75 9.98 -9.98 11.59
CA ASP A 75 10.72 -9.64 10.37
C ASP A 75 10.19 -8.35 9.71
N SER A 76 8.95 -7.96 10.02
CA SER A 76 8.32 -6.76 9.50
C SER A 76 9.11 -5.47 9.78
N PRO A 77 9.31 -4.59 8.78
CA PRO A 77 10.01 -3.32 8.98
C PRO A 77 9.33 -2.42 10.02
N LYS A 78 10.13 -1.87 10.95
CA LYS A 78 9.63 -1.12 12.12
C LYS A 78 9.41 0.37 11.87
N ASP A 79 9.99 0.90 10.79
CA ASP A 79 10.01 2.33 10.48
C ASP A 79 9.09 2.68 9.30
N LYS A 80 8.06 1.85 9.09
CA LYS A 80 7.00 2.11 8.12
C LYS A 80 5.96 3.04 8.73
N ALA A 81 5.32 3.84 7.87
CA ALA A 81 4.17 4.63 8.26
C ALA A 81 3.02 3.69 8.69
N ALA A 82 2.18 4.16 9.61
CA ALA A 82 0.93 3.49 9.90
C ALA A 82 0.00 3.55 8.68
N GLY A 83 -0.95 2.61 8.62
CA GLY A 83 -2.10 2.73 7.74
C GLY A 83 -3.02 3.86 8.18
N ASP A 84 -4.18 3.94 7.54
CA ASP A 84 -5.29 4.80 7.95
C ASP A 84 -5.83 4.46 9.35
N ASP A 85 -5.67 3.21 9.76
CA ASP A 85 -5.93 2.70 11.11
C ASP A 85 -5.04 3.30 12.22
N GLY A 86 -3.94 3.97 11.86
CA GLY A 86 -2.98 4.53 12.81
C GLY A 86 -2.11 3.49 13.53
N ILE A 87 -2.18 2.21 13.15
CA ILE A 87 -1.43 1.12 13.78
C ILE A 87 -0.09 0.95 13.08
N THR A 88 1.00 1.03 13.83
CA THR A 88 2.36 0.78 13.33
C THR A 88 2.83 -0.64 13.68
N THR A 89 3.81 -1.16 12.94
CA THR A 89 4.53 -2.39 13.32
C THR A 89 5.07 -2.33 14.75
N ARG A 90 5.49 -1.14 15.23
CA ARG A 90 5.95 -0.96 16.62
C ARG A 90 4.82 -1.11 17.63
N ALA A 91 3.61 -0.63 17.31
CA ALA A 91 2.43 -0.81 18.15
C ALA A 91 2.05 -2.29 18.27
N VAL A 92 2.07 -3.02 17.15
CA VAL A 92 1.87 -4.47 17.10
C VAL A 92 2.89 -5.19 18.00
N LEU A 93 4.18 -4.87 17.85
CA LEU A 93 5.25 -5.46 18.68
C LEU A 93 5.13 -5.09 20.17
N ALA A 94 4.65 -3.89 20.50
CA ALA A 94 4.47 -3.45 21.88
C ALA A 94 3.32 -4.18 22.59
N CYS A 95 2.31 -4.61 21.84
CA CYS A 95 1.15 -5.36 22.34
C CYS A 95 1.47 -6.86 22.60
N ARG A 96 2.65 -7.33 22.17
CA ARG A 96 3.18 -8.68 22.47
C ARG A 96 2.14 -9.76 22.12
N GLU A 97 1.90 -10.68 23.06
CA GLU A 97 1.15 -11.92 22.82
C GLU A 97 -0.32 -11.68 22.54
N ILE A 98 -0.88 -10.63 23.12
CA ILE A 98 -2.28 -10.27 22.90
C ILE A 98 -2.48 -9.99 21.41
N CYS A 99 -1.60 -9.21 20.79
CA CYS A 99 -1.71 -8.90 19.36
C CYS A 99 -1.49 -10.13 18.48
N ILE A 100 -0.54 -11.00 18.84
CA ILE A 100 -0.31 -12.25 18.10
C ILE A 100 -1.56 -13.12 18.09
N GLN A 101 -2.25 -13.28 19.23
CA GLN A 101 -3.50 -14.04 19.31
C GLN A 101 -4.61 -13.45 18.44
N TRP A 102 -4.77 -12.12 18.45
CA TRP A 102 -5.73 -11.43 17.59
C TRP A 102 -5.42 -11.60 16.10
N LEU A 103 -4.14 -11.45 15.71
CA LEU A 103 -3.70 -11.62 14.33
C LEU A 103 -3.96 -13.04 13.83
N ILE A 104 -3.62 -14.06 14.62
CA ILE A 104 -3.88 -15.46 14.27
C ILE A 104 -5.38 -15.69 14.09
N SER A 105 -6.20 -15.25 15.03
CA SER A 105 -7.66 -15.44 14.94
C SER A 105 -8.25 -14.77 13.70
N MET A 106 -7.77 -13.56 13.36
CA MET A 106 -8.25 -12.81 12.22
C MET A 106 -7.81 -13.43 10.90
N PHE A 107 -6.52 -13.80 10.79
CA PHE A 107 -5.97 -14.43 9.59
C PHE A 107 -6.56 -15.82 9.35
N GLN A 108 -6.71 -16.62 10.41
CA GLN A 108 -7.33 -17.95 10.31
C GLN A 108 -8.77 -17.83 9.83
N ARG A 109 -9.53 -16.84 10.33
CA ARG A 109 -10.89 -16.59 9.87
C ARG A 109 -10.93 -16.19 8.39
N ALA A 110 -10.05 -15.28 7.97
CA ALA A 110 -9.96 -14.90 6.56
C ALA A 110 -9.56 -16.08 5.66
N TRP A 111 -8.71 -16.97 6.17
CA TRP A 111 -8.26 -18.18 5.48
C TRP A 111 -9.40 -19.21 5.32
N GLU A 112 -10.15 -19.47 6.38
CA GLU A 112 -11.29 -20.40 6.40
C GLU A 112 -12.47 -19.90 5.57
N GLU A 113 -12.83 -18.63 5.73
CA GLU A 113 -13.97 -18.02 5.01
C GLU A 113 -13.62 -17.64 3.56
N ARG A 114 -12.34 -17.73 3.18
CA ARG A 114 -11.80 -17.27 1.88
C ARG A 114 -12.19 -15.83 1.56
N LYS A 115 -12.37 -15.01 2.60
CA LYS A 115 -12.79 -13.63 2.49
C LYS A 115 -11.92 -12.77 3.40
N VAL A 116 -11.35 -11.72 2.83
CA VAL A 116 -10.61 -10.72 3.60
C VAL A 116 -11.58 -9.68 4.19
N PRO A 117 -11.24 -9.05 5.31
CA PRO A 117 -12.00 -7.92 5.85
C PRO A 117 -12.18 -6.81 4.80
N ASP A 118 -13.34 -6.16 4.79
CA ASP A 118 -13.62 -5.09 3.82
C ASP A 118 -12.61 -3.93 3.94
N ASP A 119 -12.13 -3.67 5.16
CA ASP A 119 -11.10 -2.68 5.47
C ASP A 119 -9.77 -2.94 4.73
N TRP A 120 -9.48 -4.19 4.35
CA TRP A 120 -8.24 -4.53 3.63
C TRP A 120 -8.32 -4.22 2.13
N HIS A 121 -9.50 -3.96 1.58
CA HIS A 121 -9.66 -3.59 0.18
C HIS A 121 -9.26 -2.13 -0.10
N GLY A 122 -9.20 -1.30 0.93
CA GLY A 122 -8.80 0.10 0.83
C GLY A 122 -7.30 0.31 0.94
N ALA A 123 -6.75 1.23 0.15
CA ALA A 123 -5.39 1.73 0.32
C ALA A 123 -5.35 3.25 0.13
N ILE A 124 -4.65 3.95 1.02
CA ILE A 124 -4.35 5.37 0.86
C ILE A 124 -2.99 5.51 0.18
N VAL A 125 -2.99 6.13 -0.99
CA VAL A 125 -1.77 6.41 -1.74
C VAL A 125 -1.34 7.85 -1.50
N VAL A 126 -0.19 8.03 -0.84
CA VAL A 126 0.41 9.35 -0.62
C VAL A 126 1.66 9.47 -1.49
N PRO A 127 1.63 10.26 -2.58
CA PRO A 127 2.80 10.46 -3.41
C PRO A 127 3.85 11.28 -2.64
N ILE A 128 5.04 10.71 -2.48
CA ILE A 128 6.20 11.38 -1.87
C ILE A 128 7.20 11.68 -2.97
N TRP A 129 7.35 12.97 -3.31
CA TRP A 129 8.40 13.41 -4.21
C TRP A 129 9.77 13.14 -3.60
N LYS A 130 10.57 12.27 -4.24
CA LYS A 130 11.98 12.11 -3.90
C LYS A 130 12.74 13.22 -4.59
N CYS A 131 13.14 14.26 -3.86
CA CYS A 131 14.01 15.32 -4.38
C CYS A 131 15.34 14.71 -4.85
N LYS A 132 15.40 14.30 -6.13
CA LYS A 132 16.58 13.72 -6.74
C LYS A 132 16.78 14.41 -8.08
N GLY A 133 17.74 15.34 -8.13
CA GLY A 133 18.34 15.79 -9.40
C GLY A 133 17.79 17.05 -10.07
N GLU A 134 17.21 18.02 -9.35
CA GLU A 134 17.14 19.40 -9.85
C GLU A 134 18.15 20.27 -9.09
N GLN A 135 19.40 20.20 -9.53
CA GLN A 135 20.27 21.37 -9.52
C GLN A 135 20.31 21.88 -10.95
N GLU A 136 20.10 23.20 -11.09
CA GLU A 136 20.24 24.03 -12.29
C GLU A 136 19.03 24.05 -13.26
N GLY A 137 18.18 25.08 -13.11
CA GLY A 137 17.24 25.44 -14.18
C GLY A 137 16.17 26.50 -13.88
N LEU A 138 15.79 26.74 -12.62
CA LEU A 138 14.62 27.58 -12.29
C LEU A 138 14.94 28.84 -11.47
N LEU A 139 16.09 29.47 -11.71
CA LEU A 139 16.42 30.82 -11.20
C LEU A 139 16.55 31.86 -12.31
N ASN A 140 15.65 31.83 -13.30
CA ASN A 140 15.45 32.95 -14.21
C ASN A 140 13.98 33.02 -14.62
N LEU A 141 13.16 33.67 -13.79
CA LEU A 141 12.02 34.51 -14.18
C LEU A 141 11.72 35.48 -13.02
#